data_AF-M7A111-F1
#
_entry.id   AF-M7A111-F1
#
_cell.length_a   1.000
_cell.length_b   1.000
_cell.length_c   1.000
_cell.angle_alpha   90.00
_cell.angle_beta   90.00
_cell.angle_gamma   90.00
#
_symmetry.space_group_name_H-M   'P 1'
#
loop_
_entity.id
_entity.type
_entity.pdbx_description
1 polymer ?
#
loop_
_entity_poly.entity_id
_entity_poly.type
_entity_poly.pdbx_seq_one_letter_code
_entity_poly.pdbx_strand_id
1 'polypeptide(L)'
;MTEILKLLNVYEKLNSKQKVYLECGIVAKSIEAFLLEKADALDIFNKTLSKNHLLVFLKVNYIEKKEGVKRGMEELRQILPIFWKDDLILSKAFFLYLLFPNQNWDEIPFGKLYAFYTKVRFVFQNHFFRDGNFVADLESFDMNLFIDVLKEEYSKLEIDSHKAWVQNQAEEYFLFESLGSASEKELVTFLKPGNLSLNLSIVSKLLRSSKNFSKEFLQLLEWETEEASIFQILKLYYPNEFLKEELLQNSVFHTHLSFFIRNYKGVSSRELAKFIFSKLKEKQNSLVIVETIKDLDPDTIIYCFFSVYWAFQNENRLNEFESILIQILKGLDQRKPEYVLIATNLGVLQIEIGNLEIAKQTFDSIFSMDWSHFDYTKESELMDKIL
;
A
#
# COMPACT_ATOMS: atom_id res chain seq x y z
N MET A 1 -7.58 -30.13 2.09
CA MET A 1 -6.94 -29.83 3.40
C MET A 1 -6.62 -31.12 4.15
N THR A 2 -7.62 -32.00 4.30
CA THR A 2 -7.48 -33.30 4.94
C THR A 2 -6.40 -34.17 4.30
N GLU A 3 -6.19 -34.14 2.98
CA GLU A 3 -5.11 -34.91 2.32
C GLU A 3 -3.70 -34.43 2.65
N ILE A 4 -3.41 -33.12 2.62
CA ILE A 4 -2.06 -32.60 2.93
C ILE A 4 -1.73 -32.77 4.43
N LEU A 5 -2.69 -32.50 5.31
CA LEU A 5 -2.54 -32.75 6.76
C LEU A 5 -2.48 -34.26 7.07
N LYS A 6 -3.21 -35.11 6.35
CA LYS A 6 -3.05 -36.57 6.41
C LYS A 6 -1.67 -36.99 5.92
N LEU A 7 -1.13 -36.41 4.85
CA LEU A 7 0.21 -36.75 4.34
C LEU A 7 1.32 -36.45 5.37
N LEU A 8 1.19 -35.37 6.15
CA LEU A 8 2.10 -35.05 7.25
C LEU A 8 1.94 -35.95 8.48
N ASN A 9 0.72 -36.38 8.79
CA ASN A 9 0.45 -37.25 9.95
C ASN A 9 0.58 -38.75 9.65
N VAL A 10 0.56 -39.18 8.39
CA VAL A 10 0.47 -40.60 7.99
C VAL A 10 1.80 -41.18 7.47
N TYR A 11 2.76 -40.36 7.06
CA TYR A 11 4.04 -40.86 6.53
C TYR A 11 5.19 -40.68 7.54
N GLU A 12 5.49 -41.73 8.31
CA GLU A 12 6.66 -41.87 9.18
C GLU A 12 8.03 -41.78 8.44
N LYS A 13 8.04 -41.64 7.10
CA LYS A 13 9.26 -41.59 6.27
C LYS A 13 9.26 -40.47 5.23
N LEU A 14 8.85 -39.26 5.61
CA LEU A 14 9.16 -38.06 4.81
C LEU A 14 10.62 -37.67 5.05
N ASN A 15 11.39 -37.45 3.99
CA ASN A 15 12.72 -36.85 4.15
C ASN A 15 12.60 -35.36 4.50
N SER A 16 13.66 -34.77 5.04
CA SER A 16 13.69 -33.38 5.50
C SER A 16 13.19 -32.39 4.43
N LYS A 17 13.58 -32.60 3.17
CA LYS A 17 13.20 -31.74 2.05
C LYS A 17 11.71 -31.82 1.71
N GLN A 18 11.12 -33.02 1.73
CA GLN A 18 9.68 -33.22 1.51
C GLN A 18 8.83 -32.63 2.62
N LYS A 19 9.32 -32.70 3.86
CA LYS A 19 8.67 -32.09 5.02
C LYS A 19 8.58 -30.57 4.87
N VAL A 20 9.67 -29.92 4.49
CA VAL A 20 9.72 -28.47 4.22
C VAL A 20 8.73 -28.07 3.13
N TYR A 21 8.70 -28.78 1.98
CA TYR A 21 7.74 -28.45 0.92
C TYR A 21 6.27 -28.58 1.35
N LEU A 22 5.94 -29.59 2.17
CA LEU A 22 4.59 -29.76 2.70
C LEU A 22 4.23 -28.66 3.71
N GLU A 23 5.19 -28.25 4.56
CA GLU A 23 5.03 -27.13 5.49
C GLU A 23 4.82 -25.81 4.73
N CYS A 24 5.63 -25.51 3.71
CA CYS A 24 5.43 -24.35 2.83
C CYS A 24 4.07 -24.39 2.13
N GLY A 25 3.63 -25.56 1.65
CA GLY A 25 2.33 -25.73 0.99
C GLY A 25 1.13 -25.52 1.93
N ILE A 26 1.27 -25.87 3.21
CA ILE A 26 0.27 -25.55 4.25
C ILE A 26 0.24 -24.05 4.51
N VAL A 27 1.41 -23.44 4.73
CA VAL A 27 1.53 -22.00 5.01
C VAL A 27 0.95 -21.16 3.87
N ALA A 28 1.28 -21.49 2.62
CA ALA A 28 0.77 -20.82 1.43
C ALA A 28 -0.77 -20.82 1.35
N LYS A 29 -1.42 -21.94 1.69
CA LYS A 29 -2.90 -22.02 1.67
C LYS A 29 -3.56 -21.20 2.75
N SER A 30 -2.96 -21.14 3.93
CA SER A 30 -3.46 -20.30 5.03
C SER A 30 -3.27 -18.81 4.74
N ILE A 31 -2.15 -18.45 4.10
CA ILE A 31 -1.92 -17.09 3.58
C ILE A 31 -2.94 -16.75 2.49
N GLU A 32 -3.19 -17.64 1.53
CA GLU A 32 -4.21 -17.41 0.51
C GLU A 32 -5.60 -17.21 1.13
N ALA A 33 -5.97 -18.04 2.12
CA ALA A 33 -7.23 -17.90 2.84
C ALA A 33 -7.35 -16.57 3.58
N PHE A 34 -6.25 -16.09 4.15
CA PHE A 34 -6.14 -14.77 4.78
C PHE A 34 -6.35 -13.64 3.76
N LEU A 35 -5.59 -13.66 2.66
CA LEU A 35 -5.60 -12.61 1.63
C LEU A 35 -6.95 -12.51 0.93
N LEU A 36 -7.59 -13.65 0.66
CA LEU A 36 -8.91 -13.70 0.04
C LEU A 36 -10.07 -13.56 1.04
N GLU A 37 -9.78 -13.39 2.32
CA GLU A 37 -10.77 -13.32 3.40
C GLU A 37 -11.83 -14.45 3.35
N LYS A 38 -11.38 -15.70 3.12
CA LYS A 38 -12.30 -16.83 2.97
C LYS A 38 -13.14 -17.02 4.24
N ALA A 39 -14.41 -17.38 4.09
CA ALA A 39 -15.33 -17.55 5.23
C ALA A 39 -14.85 -18.64 6.21
N ASP A 40 -14.11 -19.64 5.73
CA ASP A 40 -13.54 -20.74 6.50
C ASP A 40 -12.09 -20.49 6.96
N ALA A 41 -11.54 -19.28 6.81
CA ALA A 41 -10.14 -18.98 7.14
C ALA A 41 -9.76 -19.36 8.59
N LEU A 42 -10.63 -19.14 9.57
CA LEU A 42 -10.37 -19.55 10.97
C LEU A 42 -10.28 -21.06 11.15
N ASP A 43 -11.12 -21.82 10.45
CA ASP A 43 -11.08 -23.28 10.46
C ASP A 43 -9.80 -23.80 9.78
N ILE A 44 -9.41 -23.14 8.66
CA ILE A 44 -8.12 -23.39 8.00
C ILE A 44 -6.97 -23.14 8.98
N PHE A 45 -6.92 -21.99 9.66
CA PHE A 45 -5.88 -21.69 10.64
C PHE A 45 -5.86 -22.70 11.78
N ASN A 46 -7.00 -23.03 12.38
CA ASN A 46 -7.06 -23.99 13.50
C ASN A 46 -6.58 -25.39 13.10
N LYS A 47 -6.86 -25.82 11.87
CA LYS A 47 -6.41 -27.13 11.34
C LYS A 47 -4.96 -27.13 10.89
N THR A 48 -4.39 -25.96 10.59
CA THR A 48 -3.02 -25.80 10.06
C THR A 48 -2.05 -25.19 11.06
N LEU A 49 -2.52 -24.81 12.26
CA LEU A 49 -1.70 -24.24 13.31
C LEU A 49 -0.62 -25.24 13.72
N SER A 50 0.57 -25.06 13.16
CA SER A 50 1.80 -25.76 13.49
C SER A 50 2.67 -24.87 14.38
N LYS A 51 3.91 -25.26 14.69
CA LYS A 51 4.92 -24.40 15.35
C LYS A 51 5.35 -23.18 14.50
N ASN A 52 4.55 -22.77 13.51
CA ASN A 52 4.85 -21.66 12.60
C ASN A 52 4.32 -20.32 13.15
N HIS A 53 5.25 -19.39 13.38
CA HIS A 53 5.00 -18.10 14.02
C HIS A 53 4.16 -17.16 13.14
N LEU A 54 4.39 -17.20 11.82
CA LEU A 54 3.65 -16.41 10.84
C LEU A 54 2.16 -16.78 10.85
N LEU A 55 1.81 -18.07 10.87
CA LEU A 55 0.41 -18.49 10.91
C LEU A 55 -0.32 -18.06 12.19
N VAL A 56 0.37 -18.08 13.33
CA VAL A 56 -0.17 -17.57 14.60
C VAL A 56 -0.49 -16.08 14.47
N PHE A 57 0.45 -15.29 13.94
CA PHE A 57 0.23 -13.87 13.71
C PHE A 57 -0.96 -13.64 12.76
N LEU A 58 -1.05 -14.36 11.64
CA LEU A 58 -2.15 -14.22 10.68
C LEU A 58 -3.50 -14.57 11.29
N LYS A 59 -3.57 -15.59 12.15
CA LYS A 59 -4.78 -15.93 12.90
C LYS A 59 -5.21 -14.78 13.82
N VAL A 60 -4.27 -14.27 14.62
CA VAL A 60 -4.53 -13.13 15.53
C VAL A 60 -4.99 -11.91 14.74
N ASN A 61 -4.33 -11.60 13.62
CA ASN A 61 -4.69 -10.48 12.75
C ASN A 61 -6.09 -10.66 12.13
N TYR A 62 -6.43 -11.87 11.70
CA TYR A 62 -7.75 -12.19 11.17
C TYR A 62 -8.85 -12.03 12.25
N ILE A 63 -8.61 -12.50 13.47
CA ILE A 63 -9.54 -12.33 14.61
C ILE A 63 -9.68 -10.86 14.97
N GLU A 64 -8.58 -10.10 15.07
CA GLU A 64 -8.64 -8.64 15.29
C GLU A 64 -9.56 -7.97 14.26
N LYS A 65 -9.39 -8.31 12.98
CA LYS A 65 -10.14 -7.74 11.86
C LYS A 65 -11.63 -8.12 11.87
N LYS A 66 -11.98 -9.33 12.28
CA LYS A 66 -13.36 -9.85 12.19
C LYS A 66 -14.15 -9.72 13.50
N GLU A 67 -13.48 -9.88 14.63
CA GLU A 67 -14.10 -9.97 15.97
C GLU A 67 -13.65 -8.84 16.92
N GLY A 68 -12.65 -8.05 16.52
CA GLY A 68 -12.20 -6.87 17.25
C GLY A 68 -10.91 -7.07 18.04
N VAL A 69 -10.31 -5.94 18.44
CA VAL A 69 -8.97 -5.90 19.06
C VAL A 69 -8.85 -6.74 20.32
N LYS A 70 -9.89 -6.74 21.17
CA LYS A 70 -9.91 -7.52 22.42
C LYS A 70 -9.77 -9.02 22.14
N ARG A 71 -10.55 -9.54 21.18
CA ARG A 71 -10.51 -10.97 20.80
C ARG A 71 -9.17 -11.36 20.20
N GLY A 72 -8.59 -10.49 19.37
CA GLY A 72 -7.24 -10.69 18.85
C GLY A 72 -6.20 -10.77 19.98
N MET A 73 -6.27 -9.86 20.96
CA MET A 73 -5.34 -9.85 22.09
C MET A 73 -5.56 -11.03 23.04
N GLU A 74 -6.80 -11.47 23.24
CA GLU A 74 -7.14 -12.71 23.96
C GLU A 74 -6.45 -13.92 23.32
N GLU A 75 -6.57 -14.06 21.99
CA GLU A 75 -5.94 -15.16 21.25
C GLU A 75 -4.41 -15.10 21.36
N LEU A 76 -3.81 -13.91 21.19
CA LEU A 76 -2.37 -13.74 21.27
C LEU A 76 -1.83 -14.10 22.67
N ARG A 77 -2.53 -13.69 23.73
CA ARG A 77 -2.18 -14.00 25.13
C ARG A 77 -2.24 -15.49 25.42
N GLN A 78 -3.15 -16.23 24.77
CA GLN A 78 -3.29 -17.68 24.95
C GLN A 78 -2.24 -18.47 24.16
N ILE A 79 -1.89 -18.05 22.94
CA ILE A 79 -0.98 -18.82 22.07
C ILE A 79 0.49 -18.61 22.45
N LEU A 80 0.95 -17.37 22.68
CA LEU A 80 2.37 -17.09 22.92
C LEU A 80 3.01 -17.94 24.04
N PRO A 81 2.38 -18.14 25.22
CA PRO A 81 2.96 -18.98 26.28
C PRO A 81 3.09 -20.45 25.87
N ILE A 82 2.16 -20.98 25.06
CA ILE A 82 2.24 -22.36 24.55
C ILE A 82 3.45 -22.49 23.62
N PHE A 83 3.69 -21.45 22.83
CA PHE A 83 4.73 -21.43 21.82
C PHE A 83 6.14 -21.27 22.38
N TRP A 84 6.26 -20.47 23.44
CA TRP A 84 7.53 -20.14 24.07
C TRP A 84 7.75 -20.88 25.39
N LYS A 85 6.96 -21.91 25.66
CA LYS A 85 7.02 -22.72 26.88
C LYS A 85 8.45 -23.18 27.21
N ASP A 86 9.23 -23.53 26.19
CA ASP A 86 10.60 -24.04 26.33
C ASP A 86 11.68 -22.95 26.11
N ASP A 87 11.30 -21.72 25.77
CA ASP A 87 12.22 -20.60 25.53
C ASP A 87 12.11 -19.53 26.63
N LEU A 88 12.86 -19.79 27.71
CA LEU A 88 12.92 -18.90 28.88
C LEU A 88 13.58 -17.55 28.56
N ILE A 89 14.49 -17.50 27.59
CA ILE A 89 15.18 -16.27 27.21
C ILE A 89 14.20 -15.36 26.48
N LEU A 90 13.47 -15.92 25.52
CA LEU A 90 12.48 -15.19 24.74
C LEU A 90 11.32 -14.71 25.62
N SER A 91 10.83 -15.56 26.51
CA SER A 91 9.79 -15.19 27.49
C SER A 91 10.25 -14.01 28.36
N LYS A 92 11.48 -14.04 28.89
CA LYS A 92 12.04 -12.92 29.66
C LYS A 92 12.18 -11.65 28.83
N ALA A 93 12.71 -11.75 27.61
CA ALA A 93 12.88 -10.61 26.71
C ALA A 93 11.52 -9.96 26.40
N PHE A 94 10.48 -10.76 26.18
CA PHE A 94 9.12 -10.29 25.97
C PHE A 94 8.54 -9.55 27.17
N PHE A 95 8.65 -10.11 28.38
CA PHE A 95 8.14 -9.43 29.59
C PHE A 95 8.91 -8.14 29.91
N LEU A 96 10.22 -8.11 29.66
CA LEU A 96 11.03 -6.88 29.73
C LEU A 96 10.57 -5.86 28.71
N TYR A 97 10.33 -6.29 27.46
CA TYR A 97 9.81 -5.44 26.41
C TYR A 97 8.43 -4.86 26.76
N LEU A 98 7.56 -5.60 27.44
CA LEU A 98 6.28 -5.08 27.92
C LEU A 98 6.38 -4.21 29.19
N LEU A 99 7.57 -4.05 29.76
CA LEU A 99 7.78 -3.45 31.08
C LEU A 99 6.85 -4.08 32.13
N PHE A 100 6.69 -5.40 32.10
CA PHE A 100 5.75 -6.15 32.94
C PHE A 100 6.51 -7.19 33.80
N PRO A 101 6.97 -6.79 35.00
CA PRO A 101 7.94 -7.56 35.78
C PRO A 101 7.37 -8.84 36.40
N ASN A 102 6.05 -8.96 36.54
CA ASN A 102 5.39 -10.10 37.20
C ASN A 102 5.54 -11.41 36.41
N GLN A 103 5.88 -11.35 35.12
CA GLN A 103 6.06 -12.51 34.23
C GLN A 103 4.88 -13.49 34.21
N ASN A 104 3.68 -13.00 34.56
CA ASN A 104 2.45 -13.77 34.54
C ASN A 104 1.70 -13.50 33.23
N TRP A 105 1.60 -14.52 32.39
CA TRP A 105 0.94 -14.45 31.09
C TRP A 105 -0.54 -14.08 31.18
N ASP A 106 -1.26 -14.57 32.19
CA ASP A 106 -2.71 -14.37 32.33
C ASP A 106 -3.05 -12.93 32.75
N GLU A 107 -2.12 -12.26 33.43
CA GLU A 107 -2.29 -10.91 33.98
C GLU A 107 -1.78 -9.80 33.05
N ILE A 108 -1.22 -10.14 31.88
CA ILE A 108 -0.73 -9.12 30.94
C ILE A 108 -1.89 -8.20 30.54
N PRO A 109 -1.80 -6.88 30.80
CA PRO A 109 -2.81 -5.94 30.33
C PRO A 109 -2.86 -5.93 28.81
N PHE A 110 -4.06 -6.00 28.23
CA PHE A 110 -4.21 -6.05 26.78
C PHE A 110 -3.60 -4.86 26.05
N GLY A 111 -3.62 -3.65 26.65
CA GLY A 111 -2.94 -2.50 26.06
C GLY A 111 -1.43 -2.66 25.91
N LYS A 112 -0.77 -3.34 26.86
CA LYS A 112 0.67 -3.66 26.75
C LYS A 112 0.91 -4.72 25.68
N LEU A 113 0.08 -5.76 25.66
CA LEU A 113 0.15 -6.81 24.64
C LEU A 113 -0.08 -6.25 23.23
N TYR A 114 -1.01 -5.29 23.11
CA TYR A 114 -1.30 -4.57 21.88
C TYR A 114 -0.08 -3.80 21.37
N ALA A 115 0.66 -3.12 22.25
CA ALA A 115 1.90 -2.44 21.89
C ALA A 115 2.90 -3.40 21.21
N PHE A 116 3.11 -4.60 21.77
CA PHE A 116 3.96 -5.60 21.11
C PHE A 116 3.39 -6.02 19.75
N TYR A 117 2.09 -6.32 19.70
CA TYR A 117 1.42 -6.73 18.48
C TYR A 117 1.50 -5.69 17.35
N THR A 118 1.40 -4.38 17.65
CA THR A 118 1.49 -3.33 16.61
C THR A 118 2.86 -3.31 15.93
N LYS A 119 3.94 -3.58 16.67
CA LYS A 119 5.29 -3.72 16.09
C LYS A 119 5.40 -4.97 15.21
N VAL A 120 4.84 -6.09 15.64
CA VAL A 120 4.81 -7.33 14.84
C VAL A 120 4.04 -7.10 13.53
N ARG A 121 2.91 -6.39 13.61
CA ARG A 121 2.12 -6.01 12.44
C ARG A 121 2.90 -5.10 11.48
N PHE A 122 3.65 -4.14 12.01
CA PHE A 122 4.50 -3.26 11.20
C PHE A 122 5.60 -4.03 10.45
N VAL A 123 6.30 -4.94 11.14
CA VAL A 123 7.32 -5.81 10.51
C VAL A 123 6.70 -6.69 9.42
N PHE A 124 5.55 -7.30 9.70
CA PHE A 124 4.81 -8.08 8.71
C PHE A 124 4.45 -7.26 7.47
N GLN A 125 3.91 -6.05 7.66
CA GLN A 125 3.55 -5.18 6.54
C GLN A 125 4.77 -4.81 5.68
N ASN A 126 5.89 -4.44 6.31
CA ASN A 126 7.09 -4.05 5.57
C ASN A 126 7.75 -5.22 4.83
N HIS A 127 7.66 -6.43 5.38
CA HIS A 127 8.30 -7.61 4.79
C HIS A 127 7.44 -8.23 3.68
N PHE A 128 6.14 -8.38 3.91
CA PHE A 128 5.25 -9.12 3.03
C PHE A 128 4.46 -8.26 2.04
N PHE A 129 4.52 -6.94 2.14
CA PHE A 129 3.84 -6.06 1.20
C PHE A 129 4.83 -5.13 0.51
N ARG A 130 5.05 -5.39 -0.78
CA ARG A 130 5.75 -4.48 -1.66
C ARG A 130 4.78 -4.04 -2.73
N ASP A 131 4.73 -2.74 -2.91
CA ASP A 131 3.95 -2.16 -3.98
C ASP A 131 2.43 -2.44 -3.88
N GLY A 132 1.92 -2.58 -2.66
CA GLY A 132 0.50 -2.93 -2.42
C GLY A 132 0.15 -4.38 -2.75
N ASN A 133 1.11 -5.14 -3.27
CA ASN A 133 0.98 -6.57 -3.54
C ASN A 133 1.58 -7.37 -2.40
N PHE A 134 0.93 -8.49 -2.09
CA PHE A 134 1.52 -9.47 -1.19
C PHE A 134 2.70 -10.14 -1.90
N VAL A 135 3.90 -9.95 -1.38
CA VAL A 135 5.14 -10.52 -1.90
C VAL A 135 5.71 -11.42 -0.82
N ALA A 136 5.72 -12.72 -1.09
CA ALA A 136 6.35 -13.71 -0.24
C ALA A 136 7.21 -14.62 -1.12
N ASP A 137 8.43 -14.86 -0.68
CA ASP A 137 9.25 -15.97 -1.18
C ASP A 137 9.06 -17.20 -0.29
N LEU A 138 9.55 -18.35 -0.73
CA LEU A 138 9.44 -19.60 0.03
C LEU A 138 10.14 -19.50 1.40
N GLU A 139 11.19 -18.69 1.51
CA GLU A 139 11.97 -18.53 2.74
C GLU A 139 11.21 -17.72 3.80
N SER A 140 10.40 -16.74 3.37
CA SER A 140 9.56 -15.93 4.25
C SER A 140 8.46 -16.73 4.96
N PHE A 141 8.09 -17.92 4.46
CA PHE A 141 7.06 -18.76 5.09
C PHE A 141 7.47 -19.31 6.46
N ASP A 142 8.77 -19.36 6.76
CA ASP A 142 9.30 -19.75 8.09
C ASP A 142 9.68 -18.53 8.95
N MET A 143 9.35 -17.30 8.52
CA MET A 143 9.68 -16.08 9.24
C MET A 143 9.05 -16.07 10.64
N ASN A 144 9.84 -15.62 11.61
CA ASN A 144 9.44 -15.50 12.99
C ASN A 144 9.27 -14.05 13.41
N LEU A 145 8.16 -13.46 12.97
CA LEU A 145 7.84 -12.05 13.20
C LEU A 145 7.95 -11.63 14.68
N PHE A 146 7.56 -12.50 15.61
CA PHE A 146 7.61 -12.19 17.04
C PHE A 146 9.04 -12.12 17.57
N ILE A 147 9.90 -13.08 17.19
CA ILE A 147 11.31 -13.07 17.58
C ILE A 147 12.05 -11.93 16.89
N ASP A 148 11.73 -11.66 15.62
CA ASP A 148 12.40 -10.62 14.84
C ASP A 148 12.19 -9.24 15.47
N VAL A 149 10.95 -8.93 15.88
CA VAL A 149 10.66 -7.71 16.66
C VAL A 149 11.46 -7.66 17.95
N LEU A 150 11.50 -8.74 18.73
CA LEU A 150 12.24 -8.74 19.99
C LEU A 150 13.75 -8.59 19.77
N LYS A 151 14.34 -9.24 18.77
CA LYS A 151 15.77 -9.10 18.44
C LYS A 151 16.11 -7.67 18.02
N GLU A 152 15.28 -7.09 17.16
CA GLU A 152 15.52 -5.76 16.61
C GLU A 152 15.32 -4.68 17.69
N GLU A 153 14.19 -4.70 18.38
CA GLU A 153 13.78 -3.62 19.27
C GLU A 153 14.46 -3.69 20.63
N TYR A 154 14.82 -4.88 21.12
CA TYR A 154 15.44 -5.03 22.44
C TYR A 154 16.77 -4.29 22.55
N SER A 155 17.56 -4.25 21.46
CA SER A 155 18.83 -3.51 21.41
C SER A 155 18.66 -1.98 21.45
N LYS A 156 17.46 -1.49 21.15
CA LYS A 156 17.11 -0.07 21.03
C LYS A 156 16.30 0.44 22.24
N LEU A 157 16.05 -0.40 23.23
CA LEU A 157 15.22 -0.07 24.38
C LEU A 157 15.86 1.00 25.26
N GLU A 158 15.31 2.21 25.19
CA GLU A 158 15.49 3.25 26.20
C GLU A 158 14.24 3.28 27.09
N ILE A 159 14.42 3.05 28.40
CA ILE A 159 13.32 2.71 29.32
C ILE A 159 12.25 3.81 29.40
N ASP A 160 12.65 5.09 29.49
CA ASP A 160 11.70 6.19 29.69
C ASP A 160 10.87 6.47 28.43
N SER A 161 11.52 6.52 27.26
CA SER A 161 10.84 6.69 25.97
C SER A 161 9.96 5.49 25.63
N HIS A 162 10.43 4.27 25.91
CA HIS A 162 9.65 3.05 25.72
C HIS A 162 8.44 2.98 26.65
N LYS A 163 8.56 3.43 27.90
CA LYS A 163 7.44 3.51 28.84
C LYS A 163 6.34 4.45 28.34
N ALA A 164 6.72 5.63 27.84
CA ALA A 164 5.77 6.57 27.22
C ALA A 164 5.10 5.96 25.99
N TRP A 165 5.87 5.28 25.14
CA TRP A 165 5.32 4.60 23.95
C TRP A 165 4.33 3.48 24.33
N VAL A 166 4.67 2.59 25.26
CA VAL A 166 3.76 1.53 25.73
C VAL A 166 2.48 2.12 26.32
N GLN A 167 2.57 3.25 27.04
CA GLN A 167 1.39 3.93 27.56
C GLN A 167 0.50 4.47 26.43
N ASN A 168 1.07 5.14 25.43
CA ASN A 168 0.32 5.63 24.27
C ASN A 168 -0.38 4.50 23.51
N GLN A 169 0.31 3.36 23.33
CA GLN A 169 -0.26 2.17 22.69
C GLN A 169 -1.38 1.54 23.53
N ALA A 170 -1.27 1.59 24.86
CA ALA A 170 -2.34 1.12 25.74
C ALA A 170 -3.57 2.03 25.67
N GLU A 171 -3.39 3.34 25.63
CA GLU A 171 -4.48 4.31 25.42
C GLU A 171 -5.16 4.10 24.07
N GLU A 172 -4.38 3.88 23.01
CA GLU A 172 -4.88 3.51 21.67
C GLU A 172 -5.66 2.19 21.70
N TYR A 173 -5.19 1.18 22.41
CA TYR A 173 -5.92 -0.08 22.61
C TYR A 173 -7.28 0.14 23.29
N PHE A 174 -7.33 0.86 24.41
CA PHE A 174 -8.59 1.08 25.14
C PHE A 174 -9.59 1.85 24.28
N LEU A 175 -9.09 2.80 23.49
CA LEU A 175 -9.89 3.49 22.52
C LEU A 175 -10.43 2.50 21.47
N PHE A 176 -9.60 1.67 20.84
CA PHE A 176 -10.08 0.67 19.88
C PHE A 176 -11.04 -0.38 20.44
N GLU A 177 -10.85 -0.78 21.70
CA GLU A 177 -11.79 -1.66 22.41
C GLU A 177 -13.15 -0.98 22.56
N SER A 178 -13.18 0.28 23.03
CA SER A 178 -14.42 1.06 23.16
C SER A 178 -15.11 1.31 21.82
N LEU A 179 -14.33 1.53 20.76
CA LEU A 179 -14.79 1.67 19.37
C LEU A 179 -15.25 0.32 18.77
N GLY A 180 -15.03 -0.82 19.45
CA GLY A 180 -15.53 -2.12 19.00
C GLY A 180 -17.04 -2.28 19.16
N SER A 181 -17.63 -1.58 20.13
CA SER A 181 -19.07 -1.59 20.43
C SER A 181 -19.80 -0.31 20.01
N ALA A 182 -19.05 0.72 19.59
CA ALA A 182 -19.62 2.00 19.18
C ALA A 182 -20.39 1.85 17.85
N SER A 183 -21.54 2.51 17.75
CA SER A 183 -22.28 2.65 16.51
C SER A 183 -21.49 3.48 15.48
N GLU A 184 -21.80 3.33 14.20
CA GLU A 184 -21.12 4.08 13.14
C GLU A 184 -21.17 5.61 13.36
N LYS A 185 -22.29 6.12 13.88
CA LYS A 185 -22.44 7.56 14.19
C LYS A 185 -21.57 8.00 15.36
N GLU A 186 -21.42 7.16 16.38
CA GLU A 186 -20.53 7.44 17.51
C GLU A 186 -19.07 7.39 17.06
N LEU A 187 -18.68 6.43 16.22
CA LEU A 187 -17.32 6.32 15.69
C LEU A 187 -16.86 7.62 15.01
N VAL A 188 -17.74 8.27 14.24
CA VAL A 188 -17.43 9.52 13.53
C VAL A 188 -17.13 10.67 14.50
N THR A 189 -17.75 10.72 15.68
CA THR A 189 -17.51 11.82 16.64
C THR A 189 -16.14 11.75 17.31
N PHE A 190 -15.44 10.61 17.20
CA PHE A 190 -14.07 10.45 17.69
C PHE A 190 -12.99 10.92 16.71
N LEU A 191 -13.37 11.25 15.46
CA LEU A 191 -12.45 11.80 14.47
C LEU A 191 -11.96 13.18 14.93
N LYS A 192 -10.65 13.38 14.97
CA LYS A 192 -10.04 14.65 15.40
C LYS A 192 -8.69 14.93 14.75
N PRO A 193 -8.31 16.21 14.55
CA PRO A 193 -7.00 16.57 14.02
C PRO A 193 -5.86 16.11 14.95
N GLY A 194 -4.70 15.80 14.36
CA GLY A 194 -3.49 15.39 15.10
C GLY A 194 -3.51 13.97 15.65
N ASN A 195 -4.46 13.12 15.23
CA ASN A 195 -4.53 11.72 15.65
C ASN A 195 -4.73 10.77 14.46
N LEU A 196 -3.78 10.79 13.53
CA LEU A 196 -3.85 10.04 12.27
C LEU A 196 -4.10 8.53 12.47
N SER A 197 -3.39 7.88 13.41
CA SER A 197 -3.53 6.42 13.64
C SER A 197 -4.97 6.03 14.01
N LEU A 198 -5.56 6.79 14.94
CA LEU A 198 -6.93 6.64 15.36
C LEU A 198 -7.90 6.90 14.20
N ASN A 199 -7.71 8.01 13.50
CA ASN A 199 -8.56 8.41 12.38
C ASN A 199 -8.56 7.35 11.28
N LEU A 200 -7.40 6.83 10.88
CA LEU A 200 -7.27 5.76 9.89
C LEU A 200 -8.01 4.50 10.33
N SER A 201 -7.91 4.14 11.60
CA SER A 201 -8.57 2.96 12.15
C SER A 201 -10.08 3.12 12.23
N ILE A 202 -10.60 4.28 12.65
CA ILE A 202 -12.03 4.61 12.61
C ILE A 202 -12.54 4.54 11.17
N VAL A 203 -11.87 5.22 10.23
CA VAL A 203 -12.32 5.25 8.84
C VAL A 203 -12.27 3.85 8.22
N SER A 204 -11.24 3.05 8.50
CA SER A 204 -11.14 1.69 7.99
C SER A 204 -12.36 0.82 8.34
N LYS A 205 -12.93 1.00 9.55
CA LYS A 205 -14.17 0.33 9.97
C LYS A 205 -15.40 0.90 9.24
N LEU A 206 -15.43 2.21 9.02
CA LEU A 206 -16.55 2.91 8.40
C LEU A 206 -16.54 2.88 6.86
N LEU A 207 -15.50 2.34 6.21
CA LEU A 207 -15.37 2.28 4.76
C LEU A 207 -16.56 1.62 4.04
N ARG A 208 -17.19 0.62 4.67
CA ARG A 208 -18.38 -0.06 4.10
C ARG A 208 -19.60 0.86 4.03
N SER A 209 -19.63 1.86 4.90
CA SER A 209 -20.69 2.87 5.02
C SER A 209 -20.19 4.24 4.52
N SER A 210 -19.18 4.26 3.64
CA SER A 210 -18.52 5.48 3.16
C SER A 210 -19.49 6.52 2.56
N LYS A 211 -20.59 6.06 1.95
CA LYS A 211 -21.66 6.92 1.43
C LYS A 211 -22.32 7.81 2.48
N ASN A 212 -22.36 7.36 3.72
CA ASN A 212 -23.01 8.08 4.81
C ASN A 212 -22.08 9.12 5.46
N PHE A 213 -20.77 9.03 5.24
CA PHE A 213 -19.74 9.75 6.00
C PHE A 213 -18.66 10.38 5.11
N SER A 214 -18.95 10.62 3.82
CA SER A 214 -17.93 11.13 2.88
C SER A 214 -17.41 12.50 3.27
N LYS A 215 -18.26 13.37 3.80
CA LYS A 215 -17.87 14.72 4.22
C LYS A 215 -16.84 14.65 5.34
N GLU A 216 -17.09 13.82 6.34
CA GLU A 216 -16.20 13.61 7.46
C GLU A 216 -14.89 12.98 7.00
N PHE A 217 -14.93 12.01 6.08
CA PHE A 217 -13.72 11.41 5.52
C PHE A 217 -12.88 12.41 4.71
N LEU A 218 -13.52 13.22 3.85
CA LEU A 218 -12.80 14.25 3.10
C LEU A 218 -12.22 15.33 4.02
N GLN A 219 -12.90 15.65 5.12
CA GLN A 219 -12.39 16.59 6.13
C GLN A 219 -11.10 16.10 6.79
N LEU A 220 -10.89 14.78 6.93
CA LEU A 220 -9.62 14.25 7.45
C LEU A 220 -8.42 14.62 6.58
N LEU A 221 -8.60 14.70 5.25
CA LEU A 221 -7.53 15.13 4.35
C LEU A 221 -7.12 16.58 4.64
N GLU A 222 -8.07 17.43 5.05
CA GLU A 222 -7.82 18.84 5.37
C GLU A 222 -7.10 19.03 6.72
N TRP A 223 -7.12 18.02 7.59
CA TRP A 223 -6.44 18.07 8.89
C TRP A 223 -4.94 17.75 8.81
N GLU A 224 -4.53 17.03 7.78
CA GLU A 224 -3.15 16.61 7.60
C GLU A 224 -2.42 17.58 6.67
N THR A 225 -1.14 17.85 6.97
CA THR A 225 -0.30 18.75 6.16
C THR A 225 0.92 18.06 5.57
N GLU A 226 1.34 16.93 6.15
CA GLU A 226 2.47 16.15 5.66
C GLU A 226 2.04 15.18 4.56
N GLU A 227 2.79 15.15 3.45
CA GLU A 227 2.49 14.25 2.31
C GLU A 227 2.40 12.77 2.73
N ALA A 228 3.25 12.34 3.67
CA ALA A 228 3.26 10.97 4.17
C ALA A 228 1.97 10.61 4.94
N SER A 229 1.40 11.56 5.69
CA SER A 229 0.13 11.39 6.40
C SER A 229 -1.05 11.35 5.44
N ILE A 230 -1.10 12.32 4.51
CA ILE A 230 -2.14 12.41 3.48
C ILE A 230 -2.13 11.15 2.61
N PHE A 231 -0.95 10.68 2.22
CA PHE A 231 -0.81 9.49 1.38
C PHE A 231 -1.37 8.23 2.05
N GLN A 232 -1.24 8.07 3.36
CA GLN A 232 -1.86 6.95 4.08
C GLN A 232 -3.39 6.98 4.00
N ILE A 233 -3.99 8.16 4.12
CA ILE A 233 -5.43 8.36 3.97
C ILE A 233 -5.86 8.05 2.53
N LEU A 234 -5.16 8.60 1.53
CA LEU A 234 -5.47 8.39 0.11
C LEU A 234 -5.39 6.91 -0.27
N LYS A 235 -4.39 6.17 0.23
CA LYS A 235 -4.29 4.71 0.02
C LYS A 235 -5.49 3.95 0.60
N LEU A 236 -6.04 4.41 1.71
CA LEU A 236 -7.22 3.79 2.32
C LEU A 236 -8.49 4.07 1.51
N TYR A 237 -8.59 5.27 0.91
CA TYR A 237 -9.81 5.74 0.25
C TYR A 237 -9.89 5.27 -1.20
N TYR A 238 -8.78 5.31 -1.92
CA TYR A 238 -8.74 5.05 -3.37
C TYR A 238 -9.32 3.69 -3.80
N PRO A 239 -9.15 2.58 -3.05
CA PRO A 239 -9.77 1.30 -3.41
C PRO A 239 -11.32 1.29 -3.30
N ASN A 240 -11.92 2.22 -2.57
CA ASN A 240 -13.37 2.32 -2.43
C ASN A 240 -13.95 3.11 -3.61
N GLU A 241 -14.73 2.47 -4.49
CA GLU A 241 -15.25 3.10 -5.72
C GLU A 241 -16.01 4.41 -5.47
N PHE A 242 -16.76 4.51 -4.37
CA PHE A 242 -17.49 5.73 -4.05
C PHE A 242 -16.54 6.84 -3.61
N LEU A 243 -15.63 6.58 -2.67
CA LEU A 243 -14.66 7.58 -2.23
C LEU A 243 -13.68 7.97 -3.33
N LYS A 244 -13.34 7.05 -4.23
CA LYS A 244 -12.52 7.34 -5.42
C LYS A 244 -13.16 8.44 -6.28
N GLU A 245 -14.46 8.39 -6.51
CA GLU A 245 -15.19 9.41 -7.27
C GLU A 245 -15.28 10.75 -6.53
N GLU A 246 -15.39 10.72 -5.20
CA GLU A 246 -15.36 11.92 -4.35
C GLU A 246 -13.96 12.56 -4.33
N LEU A 247 -12.90 11.76 -4.22
CA LEU A 247 -11.51 12.22 -4.25
C LEU A 247 -11.19 12.97 -5.55
N LEU A 248 -11.68 12.50 -6.70
CA LEU A 248 -11.47 13.14 -7.99
C LEU A 248 -12.04 14.57 -8.08
N GLN A 249 -12.86 15.00 -7.11
CA GLN A 249 -13.39 16.36 -7.00
C GLN A 249 -12.80 17.15 -5.82
N ASN A 250 -11.96 16.52 -5.00
CA ASN A 250 -11.40 17.10 -3.80
C ASN A 250 -10.09 17.87 -4.09
N SER A 251 -10.02 19.13 -3.65
CA SER A 251 -8.88 20.03 -3.89
C SER A 251 -7.60 19.59 -3.19
N VAL A 252 -7.68 19.00 -1.99
CA VAL A 252 -6.51 18.46 -1.29
C VAL A 252 -5.94 17.30 -2.09
N PHE A 253 -6.78 16.39 -2.57
CA PHE A 253 -6.32 15.30 -3.44
C PHE A 253 -5.65 15.82 -4.72
N HIS A 254 -6.23 16.85 -5.36
CA HIS A 254 -5.63 17.47 -6.56
C HIS A 254 -4.23 18.02 -6.29
N THR A 255 -4.03 18.64 -5.14
CA THR A 255 -2.73 19.21 -4.73
C THR A 255 -1.68 18.12 -4.53
N HIS A 256 -2.07 16.94 -4.04
CA HIS A 256 -1.17 15.82 -3.79
C HIS A 256 -1.20 14.76 -4.90
N LEU A 257 -1.82 15.05 -6.05
CA LEU A 257 -2.06 14.04 -7.08
C LEU A 257 -0.76 13.53 -7.71
N SER A 258 0.22 14.41 -7.96
CA SER A 258 1.51 14.01 -8.53
C SER A 258 2.27 13.07 -7.59
N PHE A 259 2.32 13.41 -6.30
CA PHE A 259 2.88 12.57 -5.25
C PHE A 259 2.16 11.21 -5.19
N PHE A 260 0.83 11.22 -5.22
CA PHE A 260 0.03 10.00 -5.19
C PHE A 260 0.32 9.09 -6.40
N ILE A 261 0.36 9.63 -7.62
CA ILE A 261 0.65 8.87 -8.85
C ILE A 261 2.02 8.19 -8.78
N ARG A 262 3.03 8.89 -8.25
CA ARG A 262 4.41 8.38 -8.16
C ARG A 262 4.61 7.32 -7.09
N ASN A 263 3.85 7.41 -5.99
CA ASN A 263 4.06 6.58 -4.81
C ASN A 263 2.99 5.49 -4.63
N TYR A 264 1.82 5.60 -5.27
CA TYR A 264 0.79 4.57 -5.23
C TYR A 264 1.20 3.39 -6.07
N LYS A 265 1.61 2.34 -5.38
CA LYS A 265 2.29 1.22 -6.01
C LYS A 265 1.36 0.07 -6.45
N GLY A 266 0.06 0.15 -6.19
CA GLY A 266 -0.90 -0.91 -6.56
C GLY A 266 -1.07 -1.12 -8.06
N VAL A 267 -0.63 -0.16 -8.89
CA VAL A 267 -0.54 -0.22 -10.35
C VAL A 267 0.67 0.63 -10.78
N SER A 268 1.12 0.49 -12.03
CA SER A 268 2.18 1.37 -12.55
C SER A 268 1.74 2.85 -12.56
N SER A 269 2.68 3.78 -12.35
CA SER A 269 2.41 5.23 -12.39
C SER A 269 1.72 5.65 -13.69
N ARG A 270 2.17 5.07 -14.82
CA ARG A 270 1.62 5.29 -16.16
C ARG A 270 0.14 4.90 -16.27
N GLU A 271 -0.20 3.70 -15.82
CA GLU A 271 -1.59 3.21 -15.86
C GLU A 271 -2.49 3.98 -14.89
N LEU A 272 -1.96 4.32 -13.71
CA LEU A 272 -2.67 5.14 -12.73
C LEU A 272 -2.96 6.53 -13.28
N ALA A 273 -1.95 7.20 -13.83
CA ALA A 273 -2.09 8.53 -14.42
C ALA A 273 -3.09 8.50 -15.59
N LYS A 274 -3.01 7.51 -16.48
CA LYS A 274 -3.94 7.36 -17.61
C LYS A 274 -5.38 7.25 -17.13
N PHE A 275 -5.64 6.42 -16.11
CA PHE A 275 -6.96 6.26 -15.53
C PHE A 275 -7.45 7.58 -14.89
N ILE A 276 -6.65 8.19 -14.02
CA ILE A 276 -7.04 9.40 -13.29
C ILE A 276 -7.26 10.57 -14.26
N PHE A 277 -6.36 10.78 -15.22
CA PHE A 277 -6.48 11.87 -16.19
C PHE A 277 -7.67 11.69 -17.12
N SER A 278 -8.02 10.45 -17.49
CA SER A 278 -9.28 10.18 -18.21
C SER A 278 -10.49 10.62 -17.38
N LYS A 279 -10.50 10.34 -16.08
CA LYS A 279 -11.58 10.74 -15.18
C LYS A 279 -11.63 12.25 -14.92
N LEU A 280 -10.48 12.90 -14.77
CA LEU A 280 -10.42 14.37 -14.66
C LEU A 280 -10.90 15.03 -15.96
N LYS A 281 -10.58 14.46 -17.12
CA LYS A 281 -11.10 14.92 -18.42
C LYS A 281 -12.62 14.79 -18.52
N GLU A 282 -13.19 13.65 -18.12
CA GLU A 282 -14.66 13.47 -18.03
C GLU A 282 -15.31 14.54 -17.15
N LYS A 283 -14.63 14.96 -16.07
CA LYS A 283 -15.07 16.00 -15.12
C LYS A 283 -14.68 17.43 -15.53
N GLN A 284 -14.07 17.63 -16.69
CA GLN A 284 -13.61 18.95 -17.18
C GLN A 284 -12.58 19.66 -16.27
N ASN A 285 -11.78 18.90 -15.53
CA ASN A 285 -10.74 19.43 -14.63
C ASN A 285 -9.37 19.51 -15.31
N SER A 286 -9.25 20.36 -16.34
CA SER A 286 -8.01 20.52 -17.12
C SER A 286 -6.85 21.09 -16.30
N LEU A 287 -7.09 22.13 -15.49
CA LEU A 287 -6.05 22.75 -14.66
C LEU A 287 -5.33 21.76 -13.74
N VAL A 288 -6.06 20.81 -13.15
CA VAL A 288 -5.48 19.79 -12.26
C VAL A 288 -4.46 18.93 -13.01
N ILE A 289 -4.78 18.52 -14.25
CA ILE A 289 -3.85 17.76 -15.09
C ILE A 289 -2.61 18.60 -15.40
N VAL A 290 -2.79 19.85 -15.82
CA VAL A 290 -1.68 20.77 -16.15
C VAL A 290 -0.72 20.95 -14.97
N GLU A 291 -1.24 21.14 -13.76
CA GLU A 291 -0.41 21.30 -12.57
C GLU A 291 0.26 19.98 -12.16
N THR A 292 -0.45 18.86 -12.29
CA THR A 292 0.08 17.54 -11.90
C THR A 292 1.29 17.12 -12.74
N ILE A 293 1.29 17.39 -14.05
CA ILE A 293 2.35 16.86 -14.92
C ILE A 293 3.74 17.45 -14.66
N LYS A 294 3.83 18.62 -13.99
CA LYS A 294 5.12 19.29 -13.71
C LYS A 294 6.08 18.42 -12.89
N ASP A 295 5.52 17.53 -12.07
CA ASP A 295 6.29 16.66 -11.17
C ASP A 295 6.32 15.19 -11.63
N LEU A 296 5.73 14.86 -12.79
CA LEU A 296 5.70 13.51 -13.34
C LEU A 296 6.90 13.24 -14.24
N ASP A 297 7.28 11.97 -14.33
CA ASP A 297 8.35 11.54 -15.23
C ASP A 297 7.91 11.62 -16.72
N PRO A 298 8.86 11.83 -17.65
CA PRO A 298 8.59 11.90 -19.07
C PRO A 298 7.75 10.74 -19.63
N ASP A 299 8.06 9.50 -19.21
CA ASP A 299 7.38 8.32 -19.73
C ASP A 299 5.89 8.32 -19.36
N THR A 300 5.56 8.73 -18.13
CA THR A 300 4.17 8.90 -17.68
C THR A 300 3.44 10.00 -18.44
N ILE A 301 4.10 11.14 -18.70
CA ILE A 301 3.51 12.26 -19.47
C ILE A 301 3.17 11.80 -20.90
N ILE A 302 4.12 11.15 -21.58
CA ILE A 302 3.94 10.66 -22.96
C ILE A 302 2.86 9.58 -23.02
N TYR A 303 2.83 8.66 -22.06
CA TYR A 303 1.79 7.63 -21.99
C TYR A 303 0.38 8.21 -21.84
N CYS A 304 0.26 9.42 -21.29
CA CYS A 304 -0.99 10.14 -21.10
C CYS A 304 -1.22 11.27 -22.12
N PHE A 305 -0.47 11.29 -23.23
CA PHE A 305 -0.38 12.42 -24.17
C PHE A 305 -1.73 13.06 -24.50
N PHE A 306 -2.75 12.29 -24.91
CA PHE A 306 -4.04 12.87 -25.31
C PHE A 306 -4.80 13.58 -24.19
N SER A 307 -4.70 13.10 -22.95
CA SER A 307 -5.33 13.77 -21.81
C SER A 307 -4.56 15.02 -21.40
N VAL A 308 -3.23 14.96 -21.49
CA VAL A 308 -2.35 16.11 -21.22
C VAL A 308 -2.56 17.19 -22.28
N TYR A 309 -2.46 16.84 -23.56
CA TYR A 309 -2.72 17.74 -24.68
C TYR A 309 -4.08 18.45 -24.54
N TRP A 310 -5.16 17.68 -24.31
CA TRP A 310 -6.50 18.23 -24.08
C TRP A 310 -6.54 19.25 -22.92
N ALA A 311 -5.84 18.95 -21.83
CA ALA A 311 -5.80 19.83 -20.67
C ALA A 311 -5.06 21.14 -20.99
N PHE A 312 -3.90 21.06 -21.63
CA PHE A 312 -3.13 22.25 -22.03
C PHE A 312 -3.85 23.08 -23.10
N GLN A 313 -4.60 22.44 -23.99
CA GLN A 313 -5.46 23.13 -24.95
C GLN A 313 -6.54 23.94 -24.24
N ASN A 314 -7.27 23.32 -23.31
CA ASN A 314 -8.35 23.98 -22.56
C ASN A 314 -7.87 25.12 -21.66
N GLU A 315 -6.66 25.00 -21.09
CA GLU A 315 -6.05 26.05 -20.28
C GLU A 315 -5.31 27.13 -21.11
N ASN A 316 -5.33 27.05 -22.45
CA ASN A 316 -4.57 27.93 -23.36
C ASN A 316 -3.06 27.97 -23.07
N ARG A 317 -2.49 26.81 -22.69
CA ARG A 317 -1.07 26.67 -22.28
C ARG A 317 -0.25 25.82 -23.26
N LEU A 318 -0.69 25.65 -24.51
CA LEU A 318 0.02 24.82 -25.50
C LEU A 318 1.51 25.17 -25.68
N ASN A 319 1.91 26.43 -25.55
CA ASN A 319 3.32 26.86 -25.56
C ASN A 319 4.15 26.25 -24.42
N GLU A 320 3.55 26.05 -23.24
CA GLU A 320 4.19 25.37 -22.12
C GLU A 320 4.31 23.88 -22.39
N PHE A 321 3.27 23.27 -22.98
CA PHE A 321 3.35 21.86 -23.38
C PHE A 321 4.42 21.62 -24.44
N GLU A 322 4.56 22.54 -25.40
CA GLU A 322 5.65 22.51 -26.39
C GLU A 322 7.01 22.48 -25.70
N SER A 323 7.22 23.36 -24.72
CA SER A 323 8.46 23.43 -23.95
C SER A 323 8.76 22.13 -23.20
N ILE A 324 7.74 21.49 -22.65
CA ILE A 324 7.85 20.18 -21.97
C ILE A 324 8.27 19.09 -22.95
N LEU A 325 7.61 18.99 -24.11
CA LEU A 325 7.96 17.99 -25.13
C LEU A 325 9.39 18.18 -25.67
N ILE A 326 9.83 19.43 -25.86
CA ILE A 326 11.22 19.73 -26.24
C ILE A 326 12.20 19.23 -25.18
N GLN A 327 11.90 19.43 -23.89
CA GLN A 327 12.76 18.94 -22.81
C GLN A 327 12.81 17.40 -22.76
N ILE A 328 11.66 16.74 -22.94
CA ILE A 328 11.58 15.28 -23.01
C ILE A 328 12.44 14.74 -24.17
N LEU A 329 12.33 15.32 -25.37
CA LEU A 329 13.09 14.90 -26.54
C LEU A 329 14.60 15.05 -26.36
N LYS A 330 15.06 16.10 -25.67
CA LYS A 330 16.50 16.29 -25.37
C LYS A 330 17.08 15.17 -24.49
N GLY A 331 16.25 14.52 -23.69
CA GLY A 331 16.66 13.42 -22.80
C GLY A 331 16.50 12.03 -23.41
N LEU A 332 15.87 11.90 -24.59
CA LEU A 332 15.58 10.61 -25.22
C LEU A 332 16.67 10.21 -26.23
N ASP A 333 16.94 8.90 -26.30
CA ASP A 333 17.80 8.33 -27.33
C ASP A 333 17.08 8.39 -28.68
N GLN A 334 17.68 9.07 -29.65
CA GLN A 334 17.13 9.23 -31.00
C GLN A 334 16.95 7.90 -31.73
N ARG A 335 17.63 6.83 -31.30
CA ARG A 335 17.51 5.48 -31.89
C ARG A 335 16.28 4.71 -31.42
N LYS A 336 15.46 5.30 -30.54
CA LYS A 336 14.24 4.69 -30.02
C LYS A 336 13.01 5.12 -30.84
N PRO A 337 12.09 4.21 -31.18
CA PRO A 337 10.84 4.56 -31.88
C PRO A 337 10.02 5.66 -31.20
N GLU A 338 10.06 5.69 -29.86
CA GLU A 338 9.40 6.69 -29.02
C GLU A 338 9.82 8.12 -29.37
N TYR A 339 11.09 8.33 -29.75
CA TYR A 339 11.59 9.64 -30.16
C TYR A 339 10.82 10.19 -31.37
N VAL A 340 10.63 9.36 -32.40
CA VAL A 340 9.92 9.75 -33.64
C VAL A 340 8.49 10.14 -33.34
N LEU A 341 7.80 9.34 -32.52
CA LEU A 341 6.41 9.59 -32.15
C LEU A 341 6.26 10.93 -31.42
N ILE A 342 7.12 11.18 -30.43
CA ILE A 342 7.07 12.41 -29.63
C ILE A 342 7.47 13.62 -30.48
N ALA A 343 8.50 13.51 -31.33
CA ALA A 343 8.94 14.58 -32.22
C ALA A 343 7.89 14.93 -33.28
N THR A 344 7.18 13.93 -33.81
CA THR A 344 6.05 14.13 -34.73
C THR A 344 4.92 14.88 -34.03
N ASN A 345 4.56 14.47 -32.82
CA ASN A 345 3.53 15.15 -32.01
C ASN A 345 3.93 16.59 -31.66
N LEU A 346 5.21 16.85 -31.38
CA LEU A 346 5.74 18.20 -31.21
C LEU A 346 5.58 19.04 -32.48
N GLY A 347 5.91 18.50 -33.65
CA GLY A 347 5.73 19.21 -34.93
C GLY A 347 4.27 19.57 -35.20
N VAL A 348 3.33 18.66 -34.90
CA VAL A 348 1.88 18.94 -34.98
C VAL A 348 1.47 20.03 -34.00
N LEU A 349 1.90 19.95 -32.74
CA LEU A 349 1.64 20.97 -31.73
C LEU A 349 2.15 22.35 -32.16
N GLN A 350 3.33 22.42 -32.76
CA GLN A 350 3.91 23.67 -33.28
C GLN A 350 3.07 24.28 -34.41
N ILE A 351 2.46 23.46 -35.28
CA ILE A 351 1.52 23.93 -36.28
C ILE A 351 0.29 24.55 -35.61
N GLU A 352 -0.27 23.89 -34.61
CA GLU A 352 -1.46 24.36 -33.90
C GLU A 352 -1.23 25.66 -33.14
N ILE A 353 -0.04 25.85 -32.58
CA ILE A 353 0.39 27.10 -31.94
C ILE A 353 0.64 28.22 -32.97
N GLY A 354 0.80 27.87 -34.25
CA GLY A 354 1.06 28.82 -35.34
C GLY A 354 2.54 29.01 -35.69
N ASN A 355 3.44 28.23 -35.09
CA ASN A 355 4.90 28.29 -35.31
C ASN A 355 5.34 27.44 -36.52
N LEU A 356 4.84 27.76 -37.71
CA LEU A 356 5.01 26.94 -38.92
C LEU A 356 6.47 26.70 -39.33
N GLU A 357 7.34 27.71 -39.19
CA GLU A 357 8.77 27.56 -39.51
C GLU A 357 9.47 26.58 -38.55
N ILE A 358 9.11 26.61 -37.27
CA ILE A 358 9.67 25.68 -36.28
C ILE A 358 9.14 24.27 -36.53
N ALA A 359 7.84 24.13 -36.81
CA ALA A 359 7.25 22.85 -37.17
C ALA A 359 7.95 22.22 -38.40
N LYS A 360 8.23 23.02 -39.43
CA LYS A 360 8.97 22.58 -40.61
C LYS A 360 10.36 22.08 -40.24
N GLN A 361 11.11 22.82 -39.42
CA GLN A 361 12.44 22.39 -38.95
C GLN A 361 12.37 21.07 -38.18
N THR A 362 11.35 20.89 -37.33
CA THR A 362 11.12 19.64 -36.59
C THR A 362 10.89 18.47 -37.55
N PHE A 363 10.01 18.62 -38.54
CA PHE A 363 9.75 17.56 -39.52
C PHE A 363 10.94 17.28 -40.43
N ASP A 364 11.62 18.30 -40.95
CA ASP A 364 12.82 18.14 -41.77
C ASP A 364 13.91 17.36 -41.02
N SER A 365 14.08 17.65 -39.72
CA SER A 365 14.99 16.91 -38.84
C SER A 365 14.62 15.43 -38.76
N ILE A 366 13.34 15.11 -38.50
CA ILE A 366 12.86 13.72 -38.44
C ILE A 366 13.07 13.00 -39.77
N PHE A 367 12.73 13.62 -40.90
CA PHE A 367 12.86 12.99 -42.22
C PHE A 367 14.32 12.82 -42.68
N SER A 368 15.24 13.61 -42.14
CA SER A 368 16.67 13.50 -42.45
C SER A 368 17.41 12.38 -41.72
N MET A 369 16.81 11.83 -40.65
CA MET A 369 17.40 10.78 -39.84
C MET A 369 17.28 9.39 -40.49
N ASP A 370 18.28 8.54 -40.26
CA ASP A 370 18.28 7.15 -40.71
C ASP A 370 17.56 6.25 -39.71
N TRP A 371 16.35 5.84 -40.07
CA TRP A 371 15.47 4.99 -39.26
C TRP A 371 15.66 3.48 -39.51
N SER A 372 16.61 3.09 -40.37
CA SER A 372 16.81 1.68 -40.72
C SER A 372 17.39 0.83 -39.58
N HIS A 373 17.87 1.45 -38.50
CA HIS A 373 18.53 0.80 -37.35
C HIS A 373 17.89 1.23 -36.01
N PHE A 374 16.59 0.99 -35.83
CA PHE A 374 15.99 1.10 -34.49
C PHE A 374 16.58 0.04 -33.55
N ASP A 375 17.08 0.46 -32.39
CA ASP A 375 17.47 -0.44 -31.30
C ASP A 375 16.20 -0.98 -30.62
N TYR A 376 15.52 -1.93 -31.28
CA TYR A 376 14.33 -2.58 -30.76
C TYR A 376 14.71 -3.69 -29.78
N THR A 377 14.65 -3.40 -28.48
CA THR A 377 14.53 -4.44 -27.45
C THR A 377 13.05 -4.74 -27.22
N LYS A 378 12.68 -6.02 -27.33
CA LYS A 378 11.30 -6.55 -27.17
C LYS A 378 10.65 -6.28 -25.80
N GLU A 379 11.31 -5.52 -24.93
CA GLU A 379 10.88 -5.14 -23.58
C GLU A 379 10.20 -3.75 -23.51
N SER A 380 10.11 -3.00 -24.61
CA SER A 380 9.30 -1.77 -24.64
C SER A 380 7.81 -2.11 -24.85
N GLU A 381 7.08 -2.31 -23.76
CA GLU A 381 5.60 -2.38 -23.73
C GLU A 381 4.92 -1.06 -24.18
N LEU A 382 5.68 -0.01 -24.53
CA LEU A 382 5.14 1.30 -24.85
C LEU A 382 4.38 1.30 -26.20
N MET A 383 4.85 0.52 -27.18
CA MET A 383 4.30 0.52 -28.54
C MET A 383 2.93 -0.16 -28.64
N ASP A 384 2.62 -1.13 -27.77
CA ASP A 384 1.34 -1.87 -27.84
C ASP A 384 0.15 -1.11 -27.23
N LYS A 385 0.36 0.08 -26.62
CA LYS A 385 -0.69 0.77 -25.83
C LYS A 385 -0.98 2.23 -26.24
N ILE A 386 -0.32 2.73 -27.29
CA ILE A 386 -0.50 4.12 -27.80
C ILE A 386 -1.45 4.21 -29.02
N LEU A 387 -1.83 3.08 -29.64
CA LEU A 387 -2.87 3.06 -30.68
C LEU A 387 -4.30 3.12 -30.11
#